data_AF-A0A1M6Q8A9-F1
#
_entry.id   AF-A0A1M6Q8A9-F1
#
_cell.length_a   1.000
_cell.length_b   1.000
_cell.length_c   1.000
_cell.angle_alpha   90.00
_cell.angle_beta   90.00
_cell.angle_gamma   90.00
#
_symmetry.space_group_name_H-M   'P 1'
#
loop_
_entity.id
_entity.type
_entity.pdbx_description
1 polymer ?
#
loop_
_entity_poly.entity_id
_entity_poly.type
_entity_poly.pdbx_seq_one_letter_code
_entity_poly.pdbx_strand_id
1 'polypeptide(L)'
;MQGLEKLYTDVDWYIAQHILYVKRLRTAIRNGKPFEHKDCHSCDFGRMFDTEIIPIKNKLPSEIRNIVEEIERIHCEFHEVSMQVDTTNLKPEDETILKQLNELSTELIKLLQLLLRLKHTINH
;
A
#
# COMPACT_ATOMS: atom_id res chain seq x y z
N MET A 1 9.24 19.04 7.18
CA MET A 1 9.63 17.92 6.29
C MET A 1 8.59 17.82 5.18
N GLN A 2 8.84 18.39 4.00
CA GLN A 2 7.80 18.52 2.95
C GLN A 2 7.21 17.18 2.49
N GLY A 3 8.02 16.12 2.38
CA GLY A 3 7.53 14.81 1.92
C GLY A 3 6.55 14.13 2.89
N LEU A 4 6.79 14.21 4.21
CA LEU A 4 5.84 13.70 5.21
C LEU A 4 4.55 14.49 5.22
N GLU A 5 4.60 15.82 5.09
CA GLU A 5 3.38 16.63 5.00
C GLU A 5 2.51 16.21 3.81
N LYS A 6 3.12 15.96 2.66
CA LYS A 6 2.41 15.45 1.48
C LYS A 6 1.77 14.08 1.73
N LEU A 7 2.53 13.13 2.28
CA LEU A 7 1.97 11.83 2.66
C LEU A 7 0.78 11.99 3.61
N TYR A 8 0.88 12.86 4.62
CA TYR A 8 -0.22 13.11 5.55
C TYR A 8 -1.44 13.73 4.90
N THR A 9 -1.27 14.63 3.94
CA THR A 9 -2.38 15.27 3.22
C THR A 9 -3.09 14.28 2.31
N ASP A 10 -2.35 13.38 1.66
CA ASP A 10 -2.88 12.54 0.57
C ASP A 10 -3.17 11.10 1.02
N VAL A 11 -2.91 10.73 2.28
CA VAL A 11 -3.06 9.34 2.77
C VAL A 11 -4.46 8.77 2.56
N ASP A 12 -5.52 9.54 2.78
CA ASP A 12 -6.90 9.07 2.57
C ASP A 12 -7.15 8.75 1.09
N TRP A 13 -6.54 9.54 0.19
CA TRP A 13 -6.60 9.28 -1.24
C TRP A 13 -5.84 8.00 -1.61
N TYR A 14 -4.64 7.78 -1.06
CA TYR A 14 -3.89 6.54 -1.29
C TYR A 14 -4.64 5.30 -0.78
N ILE A 15 -5.25 5.39 0.40
CA ILE A 15 -6.10 4.32 0.95
C ILE A 15 -7.29 4.05 0.00
N ALA A 16 -7.94 5.10 -0.50
CA ALA A 16 -9.04 4.94 -1.46
C ALA A 16 -8.59 4.27 -2.77
N GLN A 17 -7.44 4.66 -3.34
CA GLN A 17 -6.88 4.01 -4.53
C GLN A 17 -6.60 2.53 -4.29
N HIS A 18 -6.05 2.19 -3.12
CA HIS A 18 -5.76 0.80 -2.74
C HIS A 18 -7.04 -0.05 -2.61
N ILE A 19 -8.06 0.48 -1.93
CA ILE A 19 -9.37 -0.19 -1.81
C ILE A 19 -10.00 -0.40 -3.20
N LEU A 20 -9.89 0.58 -4.08
CA LEU A 20 -10.38 0.47 -5.46
C LEU A 20 -9.61 -0.59 -6.25
N TYR A 21 -8.29 -0.69 -6.09
CA TYR A 21 -7.48 -1.74 -6.70
C TYR A 21 -7.97 -3.13 -6.29
N VAL A 22 -8.10 -3.40 -4.99
CA VAL A 22 -8.59 -4.69 -4.47
C VAL A 22 -10.01 -5.00 -4.97
N LYS A 23 -10.89 -4.00 -5.02
CA LYS A 23 -12.25 -4.16 -5.54
C LYS A 23 -12.25 -4.52 -7.03
N ARG A 24 -11.40 -3.88 -7.84
CA ARG A 24 -11.29 -4.18 -9.27
C ARG A 24 -10.68 -5.56 -9.50
N LEU A 25 -9.65 -5.95 -8.74
CA LEU A 25 -9.06 -7.28 -8.79
C LEU A 25 -10.10 -8.37 -8.50
N ARG A 26 -10.84 -8.25 -7.39
CA ARG A 26 -11.94 -9.16 -7.05
C ARG A 26 -13.03 -9.22 -8.13
N THR A 27 -13.28 -8.10 -8.81
CA THR A 27 -14.26 -8.03 -9.90
C THR A 27 -13.74 -8.74 -11.15
N ALA A 28 -12.45 -8.61 -11.47
CA ALA A 28 -11.82 -9.30 -12.60
C ALA A 28 -11.85 -10.82 -12.39
N ILE A 29 -11.46 -11.27 -11.19
CA ILE A 29 -11.56 -12.67 -10.73
C ILE A 29 -12.97 -13.23 -10.94
N ARG A 30 -13.99 -12.56 -10.42
CA ARG A 30 -15.38 -13.02 -10.52
C ARG A 30 -15.86 -13.17 -11.96
N ASN A 31 -15.35 -12.33 -12.86
CA ASN A 31 -15.77 -12.29 -14.25
C ASN A 31 -14.83 -13.07 -15.18
N GLY A 32 -13.77 -13.71 -14.66
CA GLY A 32 -12.74 -14.38 -15.47
C GLY A 32 -12.07 -13.45 -16.47
N LYS A 33 -11.86 -12.17 -16.11
CA LYS A 33 -11.32 -11.15 -17.02
C LYS A 33 -9.85 -10.86 -16.70
N PRO A 34 -9.03 -10.55 -17.72
CA PRO A 34 -7.68 -10.05 -17.49
C PRO A 34 -7.68 -8.83 -16.58
N PHE A 35 -6.69 -8.76 -15.70
CA PHE A 35 -6.46 -7.65 -14.80
C PHE A 35 -5.06 -7.09 -15.00
N GLU A 36 -4.97 -5.78 -15.18
CA GLU A 36 -3.69 -5.10 -15.30
C GLU A 36 -3.15 -4.77 -13.90
N HIS A 37 -2.17 -5.55 -13.46
CA HIS A 37 -1.46 -5.28 -12.23
C HIS A 37 -0.56 -4.05 -12.39
N LYS A 38 -0.40 -3.29 -11.32
CA LYS A 38 0.64 -2.28 -11.18
C LYS A 38 1.71 -2.83 -10.25
N ASP A 39 2.97 -2.53 -10.52
CA ASP A 39 4.04 -2.77 -9.55
C ASP A 39 4.02 -1.70 -8.44
N CYS A 40 4.77 -1.97 -7.37
CA CYS A 40 4.83 -1.10 -6.20
C CYS A 40 5.50 0.26 -6.47
N HIS A 41 6.21 0.47 -7.57
CA HIS A 41 6.82 1.76 -7.91
C HIS A 41 6.00 2.53 -8.96
N SER A 42 5.17 1.83 -9.74
CA SER A 42 4.28 2.43 -10.74
C SER A 42 2.87 2.71 -10.25
N CYS A 43 2.50 2.34 -9.02
CA CYS A 43 1.28 2.83 -8.39
C CYS A 43 1.45 4.29 -7.92
N ASP A 44 0.35 5.01 -7.70
CA ASP A 44 0.42 6.44 -7.38
C ASP A 44 1.05 6.68 -6.00
N PHE A 45 0.82 5.77 -5.06
CA PHE A 45 1.48 5.77 -3.75
C PHE A 45 2.99 5.52 -3.89
N GLY A 46 3.39 4.49 -4.65
CA GLY A 46 4.78 4.15 -4.93
C GLY A 46 5.57 5.31 -5.50
N ARG A 47 5.05 5.94 -6.56
CA ARG A 47 5.68 7.12 -7.16
C ARG A 47 5.85 8.27 -6.17
N MET A 48 4.82 8.55 -5.36
CA MET A 48 4.96 9.56 -4.30
C MET A 48 6.00 9.14 -3.28
N PHE A 49 5.99 7.89 -2.84
CA PHE A 49 6.91 7.38 -1.83
C PHE A 49 8.37 7.51 -2.28
N ASP A 50 8.66 7.10 -3.51
CA ASP A 50 9.99 7.18 -4.12
C ASP A 50 10.48 8.63 -4.26
N THR A 51 9.58 9.54 -4.62
CA THR A 51 9.94 10.95 -4.89
C THR A 51 9.99 11.82 -3.64
N GLU A 52 9.16 11.55 -2.64
CA GLU A 52 8.94 12.44 -1.50
C GLU A 52 9.47 11.87 -0.19
N ILE A 53 9.38 10.55 0.00
CA ILE A 53 9.70 9.89 1.28
C ILE A 53 11.12 9.33 1.28
N ILE A 54 11.51 8.58 0.24
CA ILE A 54 12.86 8.01 0.13
C ILE A 54 13.97 9.05 0.34
N PRO A 55 13.91 10.27 -0.25
CA PRO A 55 14.98 11.26 -0.09
C PRO A 55 15.16 11.77 1.34
N ILE A 56 14.12 11.67 2.18
CA ILE A 56 14.12 12.17 3.55
C ILE A 56 14.13 11.05 4.60
N LYS A 57 13.92 9.78 4.21
CA LYS A 57 13.74 8.62 5.10
C LYS A 57 14.81 8.53 6.18
N ASN A 58 16.07 8.70 5.82
CA ASN A 58 17.22 8.62 6.75
C ASN A 58 17.32 9.80 7.74
N LYS A 59 16.58 10.88 7.51
CA LYS A 59 16.54 12.08 8.37
C LYS A 59 15.34 12.09 9.32
N LEU A 60 14.44 11.10 9.19
CA LEU A 60 13.27 10.99 10.05
C LEU A 60 13.67 10.51 11.45
N PRO A 61 12.91 10.90 12.50
CA PRO A 61 13.02 10.28 13.82
C PRO A 61 12.90 8.76 13.71
N SER A 62 13.65 8.02 14.54
CA SER A 62 13.73 6.56 14.47
C SER A 62 12.36 5.87 14.48
N GLU A 63 11.46 6.32 15.34
CA GLU A 63 10.09 5.80 15.43
C GLU A 63 9.32 5.95 14.11
N ILE A 64 9.36 7.14 13.51
CA ILE A 64 8.70 7.44 12.24
C ILE A 64 9.37 6.67 11.09
N ARG A 65 10.71 6.63 11.08
CA ARG A 65 11.48 5.91 10.06
C ARG A 65 11.11 4.43 10.04
N ASN A 66 11.03 3.78 11.20
CA ASN A 66 10.67 2.37 11.28
C ASN A 66 9.27 2.10 10.73
N ILE A 67 8.30 2.99 11.00
CA ILE A 67 6.93 2.86 10.45
C ILE A 67 6.94 3.04 8.92
N VAL A 68 7.69 4.02 8.42
CA VAL A 68 7.84 4.29 6.98
C VAL A 68 8.49 3.11 6.26
N GLU A 69 9.54 2.52 6.84
CA GLU A 69 10.19 1.32 6.30
C GLU A 69 9.24 0.12 6.27
N GLU A 70 8.42 -0.05 7.30
CA GLU A 70 7.44 -1.14 7.34
C GLU A 70 6.29 -0.92 6.32
N ILE A 71 5.86 0.33 6.14
CA ILE A 71 4.90 0.70 5.09
C ILE A 71 5.45 0.33 3.71
N GLU A 72 6.70 0.68 3.42
CA GLU A 72 7.38 0.33 2.16
C GLU A 72 7.40 -1.18 1.95
N ARG A 73 7.84 -1.93 2.97
CA ARG A 73 7.92 -3.40 2.94
C ARG A 73 6.57 -4.04 2.61
N ILE A 74 5.53 -3.70 3.37
CA ILE A 74 4.19 -4.27 3.20
C ILE A 74 3.55 -3.86 1.88
N HIS A 75 3.77 -2.62 1.44
CA HIS A 75 3.28 -2.14 0.16
C HIS A 75 3.89 -2.93 -1.00
N CYS A 76 5.20 -3.16 -0.99
CA CYS A 76 5.88 -3.99 -2.00
C CYS A 76 5.38 -5.44 -1.95
N GLU A 77 5.31 -6.04 -0.76
CA GLU A 77 4.84 -7.41 -0.58
C GLU A 77 3.40 -7.58 -1.08
N PHE A 78 2.51 -6.62 -0.82
CA PHE A 78 1.15 -6.64 -1.35
C PHE A 78 1.13 -6.71 -2.88
N HIS A 79 1.92 -5.87 -3.55
CA HIS A 79 1.96 -5.84 -5.01
C HIS A 79 2.53 -7.14 -5.58
N GLU A 80 3.63 -7.64 -5.02
CA GLU A 80 4.25 -8.92 -5.39
C GLU A 80 3.29 -10.10 -5.25
N VAL A 81 2.57 -10.19 -4.12
CA VAL A 81 1.56 -11.23 -3.89
C VAL A 81 0.38 -11.06 -4.84
N SER A 82 -0.04 -9.82 -5.12
CA SER A 82 -1.20 -9.57 -5.98
C SER A 82 -0.96 -10.01 -7.41
N MET A 83 0.27 -9.83 -7.91
CA MET A 83 0.68 -10.20 -9.25
C MET A 83 0.74 -11.71 -9.49
N GLN A 84 0.65 -12.52 -8.44
CA GLN A 84 0.61 -13.99 -8.55
C GLN A 84 -0.80 -14.51 -8.92
N VAL A 85 -1.84 -13.67 -8.79
CA VAL A 85 -3.22 -14.08 -9.05
C VAL A 85 -3.53 -14.10 -10.55
N ASP A 86 -3.79 -15.28 -11.10
CA ASP A 86 -4.33 -15.40 -12.47
C ASP A 86 -5.85 -15.20 -12.46
N THR A 87 -6.25 -13.96 -12.75
CA THR A 87 -7.66 -13.56 -12.80
C THR A 87 -8.50 -14.26 -13.90
N THR A 88 -7.87 -14.94 -14.85
CA THR A 88 -8.53 -15.67 -15.94
C THR A 88 -8.60 -17.19 -15.71
N ASN A 89 -7.82 -17.71 -14.76
CA ASN A 89 -7.74 -19.13 -14.45
C ASN A 89 -7.50 -19.35 -12.96
N LEU A 90 -8.54 -19.16 -12.15
CA LEU A 90 -8.44 -19.33 -10.70
C LEU A 90 -8.16 -20.77 -10.31
N LYS A 91 -7.20 -20.92 -9.40
CA LYS A 91 -6.82 -22.16 -8.76
C LYS A 91 -7.18 -22.12 -7.27
N PRO A 92 -7.33 -23.29 -6.61
CA PRO A 92 -7.59 -23.34 -5.17
C PRO A 92 -6.54 -22.59 -4.33
N GLU A 93 -5.27 -22.57 -4.74
CA GLU A 93 -4.23 -21.78 -4.05
C GLU A 93 -4.49 -20.26 -4.06
N ASP A 94 -5.25 -19.73 -5.03
CA ASP A 94 -5.56 -18.31 -5.12
C ASP A 94 -6.44 -17.83 -3.96
N GLU A 95 -7.24 -18.70 -3.34
CA GLU A 95 -8.00 -18.32 -2.13
C GLU A 95 -7.05 -17.94 -0.96
N THR A 96 -5.93 -18.64 -0.85
CA THR A 96 -4.91 -18.34 0.16
C THR A 96 -4.23 -17.01 -0.15
N ILE A 97 -3.90 -16.77 -1.42
CA ILE A 97 -3.32 -15.51 -1.90
C ILE A 97 -4.28 -14.35 -1.61
N LEU A 98 -5.58 -14.50 -1.92
CA LEU A 98 -6.60 -13.48 -1.66
C LEU A 98 -6.78 -13.18 -0.18
N LYS A 99 -6.64 -14.18 0.69
CA LYS A 99 -6.64 -13.97 2.14
C LYS A 99 -5.42 -13.15 2.57
N GLN A 100 -4.22 -13.53 2.12
CA GLN A 100 -2.98 -12.80 2.40
C GLN A 100 -3.05 -11.34 1.92
N LEU A 101 -3.61 -11.08 0.74
CA LEU A 101 -3.80 -9.71 0.23
C LEU A 101 -4.68 -8.86 1.15
N ASN A 102 -5.70 -9.45 1.76
CA ASN A 102 -6.57 -8.72 2.70
C ASN A 102 -5.85 -8.42 4.02
N GLU A 103 -5.04 -9.36 4.49
CA GLU A 103 -4.22 -9.19 5.70
C GLU A 103 -3.20 -8.07 5.49
N LEU A 104 -2.42 -8.13 4.40
CA LEU A 104 -1.47 -7.08 4.01
C LEU A 104 -2.15 -5.72 3.82
N SER A 105 -3.32 -5.67 3.18
CA SER A 105 -4.08 -4.41 3.02
C SER A 105 -4.50 -3.83 4.37
N THR A 106 -4.94 -4.68 5.29
CA THR A 106 -5.37 -4.27 6.62
C THR A 106 -4.18 -3.73 7.42
N GLU A 107 -3.03 -4.39 7.32
CA GLU A 107 -1.80 -3.98 8.01
C GLU A 107 -1.26 -2.66 7.46
N LEU A 108 -1.22 -2.50 6.14
CA LEU A 108 -0.83 -1.24 5.49
C LEU A 108 -1.70 -0.07 5.97
N ILE A 109 -3.03 -0.24 5.98
CA ILE A 109 -3.96 0.80 6.44
C ILE A 109 -3.71 1.15 7.91
N LYS A 110 -3.46 0.15 8.78
CA LYS A 110 -3.16 0.39 10.19
C LYS A 110 -1.88 1.22 10.37
N LEU A 111 -0.83 0.93 9.59
CA LEU A 111 0.42 1.69 9.66
C LEU A 111 0.26 3.12 9.15
N LEU A 112 -0.48 3.32 8.06
CA LEU A 112 -0.80 4.67 7.55
C LEU A 112 -1.61 5.48 8.59
N GLN A 113 -2.57 4.86 9.26
CA GLN A 113 -3.33 5.48 10.36
C GLN A 113 -2.47 5.73 11.60
N LEU A 114 -1.51 4.86 11.91
CA LEU A 114 -0.55 5.09 13.00
C LEU A 114 0.33 6.31 12.70
N LEU A 115 0.87 6.38 11.48
CA LEU A 115 1.69 7.49 11.02
C LEU A 115 0.92 8.82 11.13
N LEU A 116 -0.35 8.84 10.69
CA LEU A 116 -1.24 9.99 10.87
C LEU A 116 -1.42 10.40 12.33
N ARG A 117 -1.66 9.45 13.24
CA ARG A 117 -1.82 9.75 14.66
C ARG A 117 -0.56 10.37 15.26
N LEU A 118 0.61 9.89 14.88
CA LEU A 118 1.89 10.46 15.35
C LEU A 118 2.08 11.91 14.88
N LYS A 119 1.60 12.29 13.70
CA LYS A 119 1.56 13.70 13.27
C LYS A 119 0.84 14.57 14.29
N HIS A 120 -0.32 14.11 14.77
CA HIS A 120 -1.13 14.90 15.71
C HIS A 120 -0.49 15.01 17.10
N THR A 121 0.21 13.97 17.56
CA THR A 121 0.91 13.98 18.86
C THR A 121 2.14 14.89 18.88
N ILE A 122 2.83 15.07 17.73
CA ILE A 122 4.05 15.89 17.64
C ILE A 122 3.73 17.40 17.50
N ASN A 123 2.51 17.75 17.08
CA ASN A 123 2.07 19.14 16.88
C ASN A 123 1.34 19.75 18.10
N HIS A 124 1.37 19.07 19.25
CA HIS A 124 0.86 19.53 20.55
C HIS A 124 1.97 19.44 21.60
#